data_AF-A0A0D0SFP2-F1
#
_entry.id   AF-A0A0D0SFP2-F1
#
_cell.length_a   1.000
_cell.length_b   1.000
_cell.length_c   1.000
_cell.angle_alpha   90.00
_cell.angle_beta   90.00
_cell.angle_gamma   90.00
#
_symmetry.space_group_name_H-M   'P 1'
#
loop_
_entity.id
_entity.type
_entity.pdbx_description
1 polymer ?
#
loop_
_entity_poly.entity_id
_entity_poly.type
_entity_poly.pdbx_seq_one_letter_code
_entity_poly.pdbx_strand_id
1 'polypeptide(L)'
;MRLTTNKTTRGISYYVIRSIRRDGKRSSEVVERLGTEQEIREKYHCTDAAVWAKQHVEELNQAEKQSIQKVLVPFQTNQLIPLDKKNSFNIGYLFLQKIYYDLMLPNLCKRIKRTIHLLTI
;
A
#
# COMPACT_ATOMS: atom_id res chain seq x y z
N MET A 1 -9.95 -2.03 1.48
CA MET A 1 -10.51 -3.24 2.13
C MET A 1 -11.43 -4.00 1.16
N ARG A 2 -11.66 -5.30 1.40
CA ARG A 2 -12.59 -6.14 0.62
C ARG A 2 -13.47 -7.00 1.53
N LEU A 3 -14.70 -7.27 1.08
CA LEU A 3 -15.60 -8.22 1.72
C LEU A 3 -15.17 -9.66 1.38
N THR A 4 -15.20 -10.56 2.34
CA THR A 4 -14.96 -12.00 2.15
C THR A 4 -16.03 -12.78 2.90
N THR A 5 -16.60 -13.77 2.24
CA THR A 5 -17.62 -14.67 2.79
C THR A 5 -17.04 -16.05 3.02
N ASN A 6 -17.33 -16.66 4.16
CA ASN A 6 -17.00 -18.07 4.41
C ASN A 6 -18.28 -18.84 4.71
N LYS A 7 -18.40 -20.05 4.16
CA LYS A 7 -19.53 -20.94 4.42
C LYS A 7 -19.25 -21.75 5.68
N THR A 8 -20.15 -21.68 6.64
CA THR A 8 -20.08 -22.45 7.89
C THR A 8 -21.36 -23.27 8.07
N THR A 9 -21.35 -24.20 9.03
CA THR A 9 -22.53 -25.00 9.40
C THR A 9 -23.72 -24.15 9.86
N ARG A 10 -23.46 -22.90 10.30
CA ARG A 10 -24.48 -21.94 10.78
C ARG A 10 -24.92 -20.94 9.71
N GLY A 11 -24.37 -21.01 8.48
CA GLY A 11 -24.67 -20.10 7.38
C GLY A 11 -23.45 -19.39 6.80
N ILE A 12 -23.69 -18.29 6.08
CA ILE A 12 -22.65 -17.47 5.45
C ILE A 12 -22.17 -16.41 6.45
N SER A 13 -20.88 -16.46 6.79
CA SER A 13 -20.22 -15.46 7.65
C SER A 13 -19.46 -14.44 6.82
N TYR A 14 -19.58 -13.16 7.17
CA TYR A 14 -19.00 -12.02 6.49
C TYR A 14 -17.82 -11.43 7.26
N TYR A 15 -16.74 -11.13 6.54
CA TYR A 15 -15.51 -10.57 7.06
C TYR A 15 -15.03 -9.41 6.20
N VAL A 16 -14.55 -8.34 6.85
CA VAL A 16 -13.82 -7.26 6.19
C VAL A 16 -12.33 -7.54 6.30
N ILE A 17 -11.67 -7.69 5.15
CA ILE A 17 -10.24 -8.04 5.09
C ILE A 17 -9.48 -6.93 4.37
N ARG A 18 -8.32 -6.55 4.90
CA ARG A 18 -7.36 -5.65 4.23
C ARG A 18 -6.11 -6.42 3.81
N SER A 19 -5.57 -6.07 2.63
CA SER A 19 -4.27 -6.56 2.20
C SER A 19 -3.18 -5.68 2.80
N ILE A 20 -2.22 -6.29 3.49
CA ILE A 20 -1.07 -5.62 4.08
C ILE A 20 0.22 -6.22 3.53
N ARG A 21 1.33 -5.50 3.65
CA ARG A 21 2.66 -6.06 3.44
C ARG A 21 3.36 -6.21 4.78
N ARG A 22 3.74 -7.44 5.12
CA ARG A 22 4.62 -7.76 6.26
C ARG A 22 5.90 -8.34 5.70
N ASP A 23 7.04 -7.76 6.06
CA ASP A 23 8.37 -8.23 5.67
C ASP A 23 8.55 -8.46 4.16
N GLY A 24 8.00 -7.54 3.35
CA GLY A 24 8.06 -7.60 1.89
C GLY A 24 7.11 -8.60 1.22
N LYS A 25 6.41 -9.45 2.00
CA LYS A 25 5.41 -10.40 1.48
C LYS A 25 3.99 -9.85 1.62
N ARG A 26 3.13 -10.21 0.67
CA ARG A 26 1.70 -9.88 0.73
C ARG A 26 1.02 -10.78 1.75
N SER A 27 0.39 -10.18 2.75
CA SER A 27 -0.43 -10.87 3.75
C SER A 27 -1.84 -10.25 3.78
N SER A 28 -2.77 -10.95 4.39
CA SER A 28 -4.14 -10.45 4.61
C SER A 28 -4.40 -10.38 6.11
N GLU A 29 -5.08 -9.33 6.53
CA GLU A 29 -5.48 -9.11 7.92
C GLU A 29 -6.98 -8.89 7.99
N VAL A 30 -7.63 -9.53 8.97
CA VAL A 30 -9.06 -9.34 9.24
C VAL A 30 -9.20 -8.04 10.02
N VAL A 31 -9.87 -7.05 9.42
CA VAL A 31 -10.13 -5.75 10.05
C VAL A 31 -11.30 -5.86 11.00
N GLU A 32 -12.37 -6.52 10.54
CA GLU A 32 -13.60 -6.66 11.28
C GLU A 32 -14.31 -7.95 10.88
N ARG A 33 -14.87 -8.65 11.89
CA ARG A 33 -15.79 -9.77 11.68
C ARG A 33 -17.21 -9.24 11.82
N LEU A 34 -17.96 -9.22 10.71
CA LEU A 34 -19.33 -8.71 10.68
C LEU A 34 -20.33 -9.73 11.24
N GLY A 35 -20.02 -11.02 11.13
CA GLY A 35 -20.87 -12.09 11.65
C GLY A 35 -21.63 -12.84 10.55
N THR A 36 -22.62 -13.62 10.96
CA THR A 36 -23.48 -14.41 10.05
C THR A 36 -24.62 -13.55 9.51
N GLU A 37 -25.22 -13.93 8.38
CA GLU A 37 -26.37 -13.22 7.79
C GLU A 37 -27.47 -12.88 8.80
N GLN A 38 -27.85 -13.84 9.65
CA GLN A 38 -28.85 -13.65 10.72
C GLN A 38 -28.40 -12.61 11.75
N GLU A 39 -27.16 -12.71 12.24
CA GLU A 39 -26.59 -11.78 13.22
C GLU A 39 -26.55 -10.34 12.67
N ILE A 40 -26.24 -10.18 11.38
CA ILE A 40 -26.20 -8.86 10.73
C ILE A 40 -27.62 -8.28 10.60
N ARG A 41 -28.59 -9.09 10.18
CA ARG A 41 -29.99 -8.67 10.08
C ARG A 41 -30.56 -8.27 11.43
N GLU A 42 -30.25 -9.02 12.49
CA GLU A 42 -30.70 -8.72 13.85
C GLU A 42 -30.05 -7.47 14.41
N LYS A 43 -28.73 -7.31 14.24
CA LYS A 43 -27.95 -6.22 14.82
C LYS A 43 -28.17 -4.87 14.12
N TYR A 44 -28.36 -4.88 12.80
CA TYR A 44 -28.45 -3.67 11.99
C TYR A 44 -29.83 -3.46 11.36
N HIS A 45 -30.81 -4.31 11.69
CA HIS A 45 -32.20 -4.23 11.21
C HIS A 45 -32.32 -4.09 9.69
N CYS A 46 -31.43 -4.75 8.95
CA CYS A 46 -31.38 -4.66 7.50
C CYS A 46 -32.11 -5.83 6.83
N THR A 47 -32.75 -5.59 5.69
CA THR A 47 -33.46 -6.61 4.92
C THR A 47 -32.50 -7.56 4.21
N ASP A 48 -31.36 -7.02 3.75
CA ASP A 48 -30.29 -7.77 3.07
C ASP A 48 -28.92 -7.47 3.69
N ALA A 49 -28.37 -8.47 4.37
CA ALA A 49 -27.07 -8.40 5.02
C ALA A 49 -25.91 -8.26 4.01
N ALA A 50 -26.05 -8.78 2.78
CA ALA A 50 -25.00 -8.71 1.77
C ALA A 50 -24.83 -7.29 1.23
N VAL A 51 -25.96 -6.60 0.97
CA VAL A 51 -25.97 -5.21 0.52
C VAL A 51 -25.41 -4.30 1.61
N TRP A 52 -25.87 -4.48 2.86
CA TRP A 52 -25.38 -3.70 4.01
C TRP A 52 -23.87 -3.90 4.22
N ALA A 53 -23.39 -5.15 4.19
CA ALA A 53 -21.97 -5.44 4.37
C ALA A 53 -21.09 -4.81 3.27
N LYS A 54 -21.61 -4.70 2.04
CA LYS A 54 -20.91 -4.04 0.94
C LYS A 54 -20.83 -2.52 1.16
N GLN A 55 -21.94 -1.89 1.58
CA GLN A 55 -21.98 -0.46 1.90
C GLN A 55 -21.02 -0.13 3.05
N HIS A 56 -21.02 -0.91 4.12
CA HIS A 56 -20.10 -0.76 5.25
C HIS A 56 -18.62 -0.81 4.81
N VAL A 57 -18.27 -1.74 3.91
CA VAL A 57 -16.90 -1.81 3.35
C VAL A 57 -16.57 -0.58 2.50
N GLU A 58 -17.53 -0.02 1.76
CA GLU A 58 -17.32 1.21 1.00
C GLU A 58 -17.10 2.42 1.90
N GLU A 59 -17.87 2.55 2.98
CA GLU A 59 -17.70 3.60 3.99
C GLU A 59 -16.31 3.51 4.64
N LEU A 60 -15.88 2.32 5.06
CA LEU A 60 -14.53 2.08 5.60
C LEU A 60 -13.44 2.47 4.59
N ASN A 61 -13.61 2.15 3.30
CA ASN A 61 -12.66 2.52 2.26
C ASN A 61 -12.60 4.04 2.04
N GLN A 62 -13.74 4.75 2.15
CA GLN A 62 -13.78 6.20 2.02
C GLN A 62 -13.10 6.87 3.22
N ALA A 63 -13.37 6.41 4.44
CA ALA A 63 -12.70 6.89 5.64
C ALA A 63 -11.18 6.66 5.57
N GLU A 64 -10.73 5.49 5.10
CA GLU A 64 -9.31 5.19 4.91
C GLU A 64 -8.69 6.15 3.89
N LYS A 65 -9.33 6.41 2.75
CA LYS A 65 -8.86 7.41 1.76
C LYS A 65 -8.73 8.82 2.33
N GLN A 66 -9.66 9.25 3.17
CA GLN A 66 -9.60 10.57 3.82
C GLN A 66 -8.49 10.62 4.88
N SER A 67 -8.21 9.50 5.56
CA SER A 67 -7.14 9.37 6.55
C SER A 67 -5.73 9.30 5.94
N ILE A 68 -5.60 8.92 4.65
CA ILE A 68 -4.33 8.95 3.93
C ILE A 68 -3.95 10.41 3.68
N GLN A 69 -3.34 11.02 4.69
CA GLN A 69 -2.76 12.35 4.59
C GLN A 69 -1.50 12.27 3.73
N LYS A 70 -1.40 13.18 2.76
CA LYS A 70 -0.15 13.41 2.03
C LYS A 70 0.86 14.01 3.00
N VAL A 71 1.75 13.18 3.55
CA VAL A 71 2.88 13.66 4.35
C VAL A 71 3.90 14.27 3.41
N LEU A 72 3.98 15.59 3.39
CA LEU A 72 5.08 16.30 2.74
C LEU A 72 6.27 16.25 3.69
N VAL A 73 7.35 15.61 3.27
CA VAL A 73 8.60 15.56 4.03
C VAL A 73 9.50 16.67 3.49
N PRO A 74 9.60 17.84 4.15
CA PRO A 74 10.50 18.90 3.71
C PRO A 74 11.95 18.49 3.95
N PHE A 75 12.80 18.73 2.95
CA PHE A 75 14.25 18.56 3.07
C PHE A 75 14.94 19.91 2.97
N GLN A 76 15.99 20.11 3.76
CA GLN A 76 16.84 21.30 3.72
C GLN A 76 18.23 20.91 3.19
N THR A 77 18.79 21.73 2.29
CA THR A 77 20.11 21.48 1.68
C THR A 77 21.25 21.54 2.69
N ASN A 78 21.07 22.27 3.79
CA ASN A 78 22.09 22.47 4.82
C ASN A 78 22.03 21.39 5.92
N GLN A 79 21.03 20.51 5.86
CA GLN A 79 20.86 19.45 6.84
C GLN A 79 21.66 18.21 6.41
N LEU A 80 22.67 17.85 7.20
CA LEU A 80 23.43 16.63 6.99
C LEU A 80 22.58 15.40 7.30
N ILE A 81 22.71 14.37 6.47
CA ILE A 81 22.11 13.07 6.72
C ILE A 81 22.90 12.41 7.86
N PRO A 82 22.24 11.93 8.93
CA PRO A 82 22.93 11.25 10.02
C PRO A 82 23.68 10.03 9.52
N LEU A 83 24.94 9.88 9.93
CA LEU A 83 25.74 8.70 9.66
C LEU A 83 25.07 7.46 10.28
N ASP A 84 25.16 6.32 9.58
CA ASP A 84 24.59 5.02 9.97
C ASP A 84 23.05 4.96 10.14
N LYS A 85 22.33 6.03 9.80
CA LYS A 85 20.87 6.00 9.80
C LYS A 85 20.32 5.55 8.46
N LYS A 86 19.65 4.39 8.45
CA LYS A 86 18.97 3.88 7.26
C LYS A 86 17.67 4.66 6.99
N ASN A 87 17.70 5.49 5.97
CA ASN A 87 16.49 6.14 5.43
C ASN A 87 15.89 5.24 4.34
N SER A 88 14.86 4.47 4.68
CA SER A 88 14.14 3.64 3.71
C SER A 88 12.76 4.24 3.42
N PHE A 89 12.46 4.40 2.13
CA PHE A 89 11.14 4.85 1.67
C PHE A 89 10.48 3.73 0.87
N ASN A 90 9.19 3.50 1.12
CA ASN A 90 8.38 2.52 0.39
C ASN A 90 7.95 3.11 -0.97
N ILE A 91 8.93 3.40 -1.83
CA ILE A 91 8.71 3.93 -3.18
C ILE A 91 8.78 2.83 -4.23
N GLY A 92 7.95 2.95 -5.26
CA GLY A 92 8.03 2.07 -6.43
C GLY A 92 9.23 2.40 -7.33
N TYR A 93 9.67 1.43 -8.13
CA TYR A 93 10.82 1.61 -9.04
C TYR A 93 10.63 2.74 -10.06
N LEU A 94 9.39 3.08 -10.43
CA LEU A 94 9.08 4.17 -11.36
C LEU A 94 9.61 5.53 -10.89
N PHE A 95 9.65 5.76 -9.56
CA PHE A 95 10.23 6.99 -9.01
C PHE A 95 11.75 7.03 -9.20
N LEU A 96 12.43 5.92 -8.90
CA LEU A 96 13.87 5.79 -9.12
C LEU A 96 14.22 5.85 -10.61
N GLN A 97 13.41 5.23 -11.46
CA GLN A 97 13.56 5.25 -12.92
C GLN A 97 13.50 6.68 -13.45
N LYS A 98 12.52 7.48 -12.98
CA LYS A 98 12.42 8.88 -13.37
C LYS A 98 13.69 9.66 -12.99
N ILE A 99 14.13 9.59 -11.72
CA ILE A 99 15.36 10.27 -11.27
C ILE A 99 16.57 9.81 -12.09
N TYR A 100 16.69 8.51 -12.34
CA TYR A 100 17.79 7.90 -13.09
C TYR A 100 17.91 8.47 -14.52
N TYR A 101 16.77 8.66 -15.20
CA TYR A 101 16.74 9.26 -16.53
C TYR A 101 16.83 10.79 -16.52
N ASP A 102 16.21 11.46 -15.55
CA ASP A 102 16.26 12.92 -15.39
C ASP A 102 17.71 13.40 -15.15
N LEU A 103 18.50 12.63 -14.38
CA LEU A 103 19.93 12.88 -14.16
C LEU A 103 20.81 12.47 -15.35
N MET A 104 20.22 11.92 -16.43
CA MET A 104 20.91 11.37 -17.58
C MET A 104 22.05 10.40 -17.22
N LEU A 105 21.91 9.66 -16.12
CA LEU A 105 22.92 8.70 -15.65
C LEU A 105 23.34 7.70 -16.75
N PRO A 106 22.44 7.18 -17.61
CA PRO A 106 22.85 6.34 -18.73
C PRO A 106 23.90 6.98 -19.64
N ASN A 107 23.72 8.26 -19.97
CA ASN A 107 24.60 8.99 -20.87
C ASN A 107 25.93 9.31 -20.19
N LEU A 108 25.88 9.69 -18.91
CA LEU A 108 27.06 9.96 -18.11
C LEU A 108 27.91 8.70 -17.94
N CYS A 109 27.31 7.57 -17.60
CA CYS A 109 27.99 6.28 -17.49
C CYS A 109 28.59 5.82 -18.84
N LYS A 110 27.85 5.98 -19.95
CA LYS A 110 28.38 5.69 -21.30
C LYS A 110 29.61 6.55 -21.62
N ARG A 111 29.55 7.84 -21.29
CA ARG A 111 30.66 8.78 -21.52
C ARG A 111 31.87 8.39 -20.69
N ILE A 112 31.71 8.14 -19.39
CA ILE A 112 32.79 7.69 -18.51
C ILE A 112 33.42 6.40 -19.02
N LYS A 113 32.59 5.40 -19.38
CA LYS A 113 33.07 4.12 -19.94
C LYS A 113 33.93 4.34 -21.19
N ARG A 114 33.49 5.21 -22.10
CA ARG A 114 34.23 5.53 -23.33
C ARG A 114 35.56 6.24 -23.01
N THR A 115 35.57 7.19 -22.08
CA THR A 115 36.77 7.89 -21.65
C THR A 115 37.79 6.96 -21.00
N ILE A 116 37.36 6.06 -20.12
CA ILE A 116 38.24 5.08 -19.48
C ILE A 116 38.83 4.12 -20.53
N HIS A 117 38.01 3.64 -21.46
CA HIS A 117 38.48 2.74 -22.53
C HIS A 117 39.56 3.37 -23.43
N LEU A 118 39.46 4.68 -23.69
CA LEU A 118 40.46 5.42 -24.46
C LEU A 118 41.77 5.69 -23.68
N LEU A 119 41.75 5.60 -22.34
CA LEU A 119 42.94 5.74 -21.49
C LEU A 119 43.66 4.40 -21.25
N THR A 120 43.09 3.27 -21.69
CA THR A 120 43.67 1.92 -21.52
C THR A 120 44.29 1.36 -22.80
N ILE A 121 44.31 2.12 -23.89
CA ILE A 121 44.94 1.82 -25.18
C ILE A 121 46.08 2.82 -25.38
#